data_AF-A0A6I0EJN9-F1
#
_entry.id   AF-A0A6I0EJN9-F1
#
_cell.length_a   1.000
_cell.length_b   1.000
_cell.length_c   1.000
_cell.angle_alpha   90.00
_cell.angle_beta   90.00
_cell.angle_gamma   90.00
#
_symmetry.space_group_name_H-M   'P 1'
#
loop_
_entity.id
_entity.type
_entity.pdbx_description
1 polymer ?
#
loop_
_entity_poly.entity_id
_entity_poly.type
_entity_poly.pdbx_seq_one_letter_code
_entity_poly.pdbx_strand_id
1 'polypeptide(L)'
;MTNYDPASREARNGIVQWILETHYLGRPADPSLLLIGLPQEPILRAEVQDDGSVLVWFRDQAEPKRERSPRRFDLAAFAALRPLLLAKAHVLFSRTDTPPRPELHDLTFGDHIKVRRIIAAAQPGQLVETVGDHRDLRRSNLRLVGAPVGPTQNWSHKGRELAVQTAVTNFEKSTDDFGLTPQEYEALLRFAFKLADDLPVAPTDKAE
;
A
#
# COMPACT_ATOMS: atom_id res chain seq x y z
N MET A 1 -16.57 -12.41 9.96
CA MET A 1 -15.37 -12.41 9.10
C MET A 1 -14.43 -13.46 9.62
N THR A 2 -14.15 -14.49 8.83
CA THR A 2 -13.14 -15.50 9.17
C THR A 2 -11.79 -14.90 8.83
N ASN A 3 -11.01 -14.54 9.86
CA ASN A 3 -9.65 -14.03 9.67
C ASN A 3 -8.77 -15.23 9.31
N TYR A 4 -8.62 -15.51 8.01
CA TYR A 4 -7.65 -16.47 7.54
C TYR A 4 -6.22 -15.99 7.87
N ASP A 5 -5.30 -16.94 8.05
CA ASP A 5 -3.87 -16.62 8.09
C ASP A 5 -3.53 -15.80 6.83
N PRO A 6 -2.84 -14.64 6.93
CA PRO A 6 -2.38 -13.91 5.75
C PRO A 6 -1.55 -14.76 4.79
N ALA A 7 -0.83 -15.79 5.28
CA ALA A 7 -0.11 -16.75 4.44
C ALA A 7 -1.01 -17.84 3.81
N SER A 8 -2.28 -17.92 4.23
CA SER A 8 -3.23 -18.90 3.71
C SER A 8 -3.38 -18.79 2.19
N ARG A 9 -3.63 -19.95 1.57
CA ARG A 9 -3.95 -20.02 0.15
C ARG A 9 -5.17 -19.17 -0.18
N GLU A 10 -6.13 -19.07 0.74
CA GLU A 10 -7.36 -18.29 0.63
C GLU A 10 -7.09 -16.79 0.52
N ALA A 11 -6.23 -16.23 1.40
CA ALA A 11 -5.88 -14.81 1.36
C ALA A 11 -5.17 -14.42 0.06
N ARG A 12 -4.26 -15.27 -0.43
CA ARG A 12 -3.59 -15.11 -1.72
C ARG A 12 -4.57 -15.22 -2.89
N ASN A 13 -5.41 -16.25 -2.88
CA ASN A 13 -6.40 -16.47 -3.92
C ASN A 13 -7.39 -15.30 -4.00
N GLY A 14 -7.75 -14.68 -2.87
CA GLY A 14 -8.56 -13.46 -2.86
C GLY A 14 -7.91 -12.33 -3.65
N ILE A 15 -6.61 -12.07 -3.44
CA ILE A 15 -5.87 -11.04 -4.18
C ILE A 15 -5.80 -11.39 -5.68
N VAL A 16 -5.40 -12.61 -6.02
CA VAL A 16 -5.27 -13.05 -7.41
C VAL A 16 -6.62 -13.01 -8.13
N GLN A 17 -7.69 -13.49 -7.49
CA GLN A 17 -9.03 -13.48 -8.04
C GLN A 17 -9.51 -12.05 -8.30
N TRP A 18 -9.33 -11.14 -7.35
CA TRP A 18 -9.72 -9.75 -7.52
C TRP A 18 -9.00 -9.10 -8.70
N ILE A 19 -7.70 -9.35 -8.82
CA ILE A 19 -6.85 -8.89 -9.92
C ILE A 19 -7.34 -9.44 -11.27
N LEU A 20 -7.62 -10.75 -11.36
CA LEU A 20 -8.08 -11.40 -12.59
C LEU A 20 -9.43 -10.86 -13.06
N GLU A 21 -10.38 -10.74 -12.13
CA GLU A 21 -11.72 -10.25 -12.42
C GLU A 21 -11.71 -8.81 -12.92
N THR A 22 -10.99 -7.93 -12.21
CA THR A 22 -10.95 -6.50 -12.50
C THR A 22 -10.21 -6.19 -13.81
N HIS A 23 -9.11 -6.90 -14.09
CA HIS A 23 -8.20 -6.51 -15.18
C HIS A 23 -8.31 -7.39 -16.43
N TYR A 24 -8.45 -8.71 -16.28
CA TYR A 24 -8.45 -9.62 -17.43
C TYR A 24 -9.85 -9.93 -17.92
N LEU A 25 -10.80 -10.11 -16.99
CA LEU A 25 -12.17 -10.43 -17.33
C LEU A 25 -13.03 -9.18 -17.56
N GLY A 26 -12.50 -8.00 -17.24
CA GLY A 26 -13.18 -6.71 -17.41
C GLY A 26 -14.50 -6.61 -16.62
N ARG A 27 -14.63 -7.37 -15.53
CA ARG A 27 -15.83 -7.38 -14.69
C ARG A 27 -15.54 -6.73 -13.34
N PRO A 28 -16.53 -6.05 -12.71
CA PRO A 28 -16.34 -5.54 -11.37
C PRO A 28 -16.11 -6.71 -10.40
N ALA A 29 -14.90 -6.77 -9.84
CA ALA A 29 -14.56 -7.76 -8.83
C ALA A 29 -15.17 -7.36 -7.48
N ASP A 30 -15.56 -8.34 -6.68
CA ASP A 30 -16.05 -8.08 -5.32
C ASP A 30 -14.89 -7.52 -4.45
N PRO A 31 -14.99 -6.27 -3.95
CA PRO A 31 -13.99 -5.67 -3.06
C PRO A 31 -13.69 -6.49 -1.80
N SER A 32 -14.64 -7.32 -1.35
CA SER A 32 -14.47 -8.17 -0.17
C SER A 32 -13.33 -9.18 -0.33
N LEU A 33 -13.00 -9.57 -1.57
CA LEU A 33 -11.87 -10.45 -1.88
C LEU A 33 -10.53 -9.87 -1.40
N LEU A 34 -10.39 -8.55 -1.40
CA LEU A 34 -9.18 -7.87 -0.89
C LEU A 34 -9.10 -7.91 0.64
N LEU A 35 -10.20 -8.17 1.34
CA LEU A 35 -10.25 -8.20 2.81
C LEU A 35 -10.01 -9.61 3.40
N ILE A 36 -10.04 -10.67 2.59
CA ILE A 36 -9.86 -12.06 3.04
C ILE A 36 -8.49 -12.24 3.72
N GLY A 37 -8.48 -12.58 5.01
CA GLY A 37 -7.25 -12.77 5.76
C GLY A 37 -6.63 -11.49 6.34
N LEU A 38 -7.44 -10.48 6.63
CA LEU A 38 -7.09 -9.38 7.55
C LEU A 38 -7.77 -9.66 8.90
N PRO A 39 -7.26 -9.25 10.09
CA PRO A 39 -6.07 -8.45 10.39
C PRO A 39 -4.85 -9.25 10.87
N GLN A 40 -3.69 -8.68 10.58
CA GLN A 40 -2.33 -9.10 10.94
C GLN A 40 -1.57 -7.84 11.36
N GLU A 41 -0.71 -7.88 12.37
CA GLU A 41 0.06 -6.69 12.76
C GLU A 41 0.86 -6.15 11.56
N PRO A 42 0.79 -4.83 11.25
CA PRO A 42 0.16 -3.77 12.04
C PRO A 42 -1.27 -3.38 11.61
N ILE A 43 -1.92 -4.08 10.67
CA ILE A 43 -3.33 -3.79 10.31
C ILE A 43 -4.26 -4.32 11.40
N LEU A 44 -5.07 -3.43 11.96
CA LEU A 44 -6.08 -3.76 12.98
C LEU A 44 -7.44 -4.09 12.37
N ARG A 45 -7.78 -3.38 11.30
CA ARG A 45 -9.06 -3.51 10.59
C ARG A 45 -8.90 -2.92 9.19
N ALA A 46 -9.69 -3.43 8.25
CA ALA A 46 -9.94 -2.75 7.00
C ALA A 46 -11.42 -2.90 6.62
N GLU A 47 -11.97 -1.93 5.92
CA GLU A 47 -13.35 -1.98 5.43
C GLU A 47 -13.46 -1.29 4.07
N VAL A 48 -14.33 -1.82 3.23
CA VAL A 48 -14.70 -1.20 1.96
C VAL A 48 -15.77 -0.15 2.24
N GLN A 49 -15.66 0.99 1.58
CA GLN A 49 -16.60 2.11 1.66
C GLN A 49 -17.54 2.11 0.45
N ASP A 50 -18.67 2.80 0.58
CA ASP A 50 -19.67 2.96 -0.49
C ASP A 50 -19.11 3.68 -1.72
N ASP A 51 -18.09 4.53 -1.53
CA ASP A 51 -17.40 5.26 -2.60
C ASP A 51 -16.36 4.40 -3.35
N GLY A 52 -16.31 3.10 -3.09
CA GLY A 52 -15.35 2.18 -3.70
C GLY A 52 -13.91 2.39 -3.21
N SER A 53 -13.72 3.06 -2.07
CA SER A 53 -12.43 3.12 -1.37
C SER A 53 -12.32 2.07 -0.25
N VAL A 54 -11.11 1.89 0.27
CA VAL A 54 -10.84 1.05 1.44
C VAL A 54 -10.28 1.93 2.56
N LEU A 55 -10.91 1.88 3.73
CA LEU A 55 -10.35 2.43 4.97
C LEU A 55 -9.56 1.34 5.69
N VAL A 56 -8.33 1.66 6.10
CA VAL A 56 -7.45 0.73 6.81
C VAL A 56 -6.95 1.37 8.09
N TRP A 57 -7.12 0.67 9.21
CA TRP A 57 -6.61 1.05 10.53
C TRP A 57 -5.32 0.32 10.81
N PHE A 58 -4.33 1.08 11.25
CA PHE A 58 -3.00 0.56 11.58
C PHE A 58 -2.70 0.78 13.07
N ARG A 59 -2.03 -0.20 13.67
CA ARG A 59 -1.36 -0.08 14.96
C ARG A 59 -0.04 0.64 14.76
N ASP A 60 0.27 1.56 15.66
CA ASP A 60 1.61 2.11 15.74
C ASP A 60 2.56 1.10 16.41
N GLN A 61 3.61 0.65 15.71
CA GLN A 61 4.59 -0.25 16.32
C GLN A 61 5.43 0.44 17.42
N ALA A 62 5.60 1.78 17.35
CA ALA A 62 6.29 2.54 18.39
C ALA A 62 5.40 2.83 19.61
N GLU A 63 4.07 2.87 19.43
CA GLU A 63 3.08 3.00 20.50
C GLU A 63 1.96 1.96 20.34
N PRO A 64 2.20 0.68 20.69
CA PRO A 64 1.29 -0.43 20.37
C PRO A 64 -0.12 -0.32 20.97
N LYS A 65 -0.31 0.57 21.96
CA LYS A 65 -1.60 0.87 22.59
C LYS A 65 -2.40 1.95 21.85
N ARG A 66 -1.81 2.61 20.84
CA ARG A 66 -2.41 3.71 20.11
C ARG A 66 -2.82 3.26 18.72
N GLU A 67 -4.12 3.20 18.52
CA GLU A 67 -4.71 3.11 17.19
C GLU A 67 -4.47 4.43 16.45
N ARG A 68 -3.98 4.34 15.21
CA ARG A 68 -3.84 5.50 14.33
C ARG A 68 -5.14 5.69 13.55
N SER A 69 -5.46 6.95 13.24
CA SER A 69 -6.60 7.26 12.36
C SER A 69 -6.51 6.47 11.06
N PRO A 70 -7.65 6.02 10.49
CA PRO A 70 -7.63 5.21 9.29
C PRO A 70 -6.99 5.96 8.13
N ARG A 71 -6.45 5.18 7.19
CA ARG A 71 -5.97 5.68 5.89
C ARG A 71 -6.91 5.19 4.81
N ARG A 72 -7.27 6.09 3.90
CA ARG A 72 -8.15 5.79 2.76
C ARG A 72 -7.30 5.47 1.54
N PHE A 73 -7.64 4.39 0.84
CA PHE A 73 -6.96 3.96 -0.40
C PHE A 73 -8.00 3.69 -1.48
N ASP A 74 -7.64 3.89 -2.74
CA ASP A 74 -8.41 3.29 -3.84
C ASP A 74 -8.27 1.77 -3.79
N LEU A 75 -9.28 1.02 -4.26
CA LEU A 75 -9.22 -0.45 -4.30
C LEU A 75 -7.98 -0.96 -5.02
N ALA A 76 -7.65 -0.35 -6.16
CA ALA A 76 -6.47 -0.68 -6.94
C ALA A 76 -5.16 -0.44 -6.18
N ALA A 77 -5.07 0.69 -5.46
CA ALA A 77 -3.91 1.00 -4.62
C ALA A 77 -3.81 0.03 -3.45
N PHE A 78 -4.93 -0.31 -2.80
CA PHE A 78 -4.96 -1.28 -1.71
C PHE A 78 -4.58 -2.69 -2.17
N ALA A 79 -5.07 -3.13 -3.34
CA ALA A 79 -4.69 -4.39 -3.97
C ALA A 79 -3.18 -4.45 -4.28
N ALA A 80 -2.57 -3.35 -4.70
CA ALA A 80 -1.12 -3.28 -4.91
C ALA A 80 -0.31 -3.32 -3.61
N LEU A 81 -0.85 -2.79 -2.52
CA LEU A 81 -0.20 -2.85 -1.20
C LEU A 81 -0.38 -4.21 -0.53
N ARG A 82 -1.43 -4.97 -0.86
CA ARG A 82 -1.73 -6.25 -0.22
C ARG A 82 -0.58 -7.26 -0.33
N PRO A 83 0.00 -7.55 -1.51
CA PRO A 83 1.13 -8.46 -1.62
C PRO A 83 2.36 -8.00 -0.83
N LEU A 84 2.64 -6.69 -0.77
CA LEU A 84 3.71 -6.15 0.06
C LEU A 84 3.51 -6.47 1.55
N LEU A 85 2.27 -6.41 2.02
CA LEU A 85 1.90 -6.70 3.39
C LEU A 85 1.92 -8.20 3.73
N LEU A 86 1.92 -9.11 2.73
CA LEU A 86 2.00 -10.55 2.96
C LEU A 86 3.37 -10.98 3.51
N ALA A 87 4.45 -10.33 3.10
CA ALA A 87 5.81 -10.65 3.54
C ALA A 87 6.15 -10.06 4.93
N LYS A 88 5.17 -9.99 5.84
CA LYS A 88 5.28 -9.43 7.21
C LYS A 88 5.97 -8.07 7.25
N ALA A 89 5.67 -7.21 6.29
CA ALA A 89 6.31 -5.92 6.23
C ALA A 89 5.91 -5.05 7.44
N HIS A 90 6.92 -4.61 8.19
CA HIS A 90 6.72 -3.61 9.23
C HIS A 90 6.24 -2.33 8.58
N VAL A 91 5.01 -1.95 8.90
CA VAL A 91 4.52 -0.62 8.58
C VAL A 91 4.86 0.28 9.76
N LEU A 92 5.84 1.16 9.55
CA LEU A 92 6.25 2.12 10.56
C LEU A 92 5.57 3.45 10.29
N PHE A 93 5.22 4.15 11.37
CA PHE A 93 4.91 5.57 11.30
C PHE A 93 6.21 6.32 11.50
N SER A 94 6.66 7.06 10.48
CA SER A 94 7.88 7.84 10.59
C SER A 94 7.71 8.92 11.67
N ARG A 95 8.30 8.69 12.85
CA ARG A 95 8.57 9.74 13.83
C ARG A 95 9.98 10.23 13.58
N THR A 96 10.11 11.40 12.97
CA THR A 96 11.33 12.18 13.18
C THR A 96 11.05 13.11 14.37
N ASP A 97 11.92 13.12 15.36
CA ASP A 97 11.82 13.92 16.60
C ASP A 97 11.96 15.44 16.37
N THR A 98 11.59 15.92 15.18
CA THR A 98 11.79 17.31 14.75
C THR A 98 10.48 17.90 14.26
N PRO A 99 9.80 18.73 15.08
CA PRO A 99 8.72 19.61 14.62
C PRO A 99 9.31 20.72 13.72
N PRO A 100 8.59 21.29 12.72
CA PRO A 100 7.23 21.02 12.25
C PRO A 100 7.24 20.69 10.74
N ARG A 101 7.08 19.43 10.35
CA ARG A 101 6.89 19.09 8.93
C ARG A 101 5.63 18.22 8.76
N PRO A 102 4.66 18.60 7.92
CA PRO A 102 3.48 17.78 7.63
C PRO A 102 3.78 16.36 7.13
N GLU A 103 5.04 16.08 6.77
CA GLU A 103 5.56 14.76 6.41
C GLU A 103 5.76 13.80 7.61
N LEU A 104 5.48 14.24 8.84
CA LEU A 104 5.70 13.53 10.11
C LEU A 104 4.71 12.39 10.42
N HIS A 105 3.73 12.12 9.55
CA HIS A 105 2.72 11.07 9.74
C HIS A 105 2.52 10.21 8.49
N ASP A 106 3.63 9.93 7.80
CA ASP A 106 3.62 9.08 6.63
C ASP A 106 3.66 7.60 7.04
N LEU A 107 3.00 6.80 6.21
CA LEU A 107 3.02 5.34 6.31
C LEU A 107 4.29 4.87 5.58
N THR A 108 5.17 4.13 6.24
CA THR A 108 6.38 3.62 5.59
C THR A 108 6.41 2.10 5.57
N PHE A 109 6.74 1.54 4.41
CA PHE A 109 7.06 0.13 4.22
C PHE A 109 8.55 -0.09 4.54
N GLY A 110 8.84 -0.97 5.51
CA GLY A 110 10.20 -1.21 5.98
C GLY A 110 10.90 0.08 6.46
N ASP A 111 12.22 0.09 6.39
CA ASP A 111 13.03 1.24 6.80
C ASP A 111 13.01 2.34 5.72
N HIS A 112 11.99 3.19 5.84
CA HIS A 112 11.85 4.50 5.20
C HIS A 112 11.31 4.53 3.75
N ILE A 113 10.59 3.51 3.27
CA ILE A 113 9.90 3.60 1.97
C ILE A 113 8.49 4.17 2.17
N LYS A 114 8.29 5.45 1.85
CA LYS A 114 6.99 6.11 2.00
C LYS A 114 5.92 5.46 1.10
N VAL A 115 4.81 5.01 1.67
CA VAL A 115 3.72 4.33 0.95
C VAL A 115 3.11 5.24 -0.12
N ARG A 116 3.01 6.55 0.11
CA ARG A 116 2.58 7.50 -0.92
C ARG A 116 3.45 7.49 -2.18
N ARG A 117 4.76 7.19 -2.05
CA ARG A 117 5.68 7.03 -3.20
C ARG A 117 5.42 5.75 -3.96
N ILE A 118 5.08 4.69 -3.25
CA ILE A 118 4.67 3.41 -3.83
C ILE A 118 3.38 3.62 -4.62
N ILE A 119 2.35 4.23 -4.02
CA ILE A 119 1.05 4.45 -4.68
C ILE A 119 1.20 5.34 -5.91
N ALA A 120 1.88 6.49 -5.77
CA ALA A 120 2.06 7.46 -6.85
C ALA A 120 3.09 7.07 -7.92
N ALA A 121 3.67 5.87 -7.85
CA ALA A 121 4.71 5.41 -8.79
C ALA A 121 5.91 6.38 -8.93
N ALA A 122 6.29 7.04 -7.83
CA ALA A 122 7.28 8.10 -7.85
C ALA A 122 8.67 7.58 -8.24
N GLN A 123 9.27 8.22 -9.23
CA GLN A 123 10.62 7.96 -9.71
C GLN A 123 11.68 8.66 -8.84
N PRO A 124 12.96 8.26 -8.95
CA PRO A 124 14.06 9.02 -8.37
C PRO A 124 13.99 10.50 -8.75
N GLY A 125 14.20 11.40 -7.79
CA GLY A 125 14.12 12.85 -8.03
C GLY A 125 12.71 13.43 -8.15
N GLN A 126 11.65 12.63 -7.97
CA GLN A 126 10.27 13.14 -7.86
C GLN A 126 9.84 13.26 -6.39
N LEU A 127 9.14 14.33 -6.07
CA LEU A 127 8.41 14.49 -4.81
C LEU A 127 6.95 14.06 -4.99
N VAL A 128 6.36 13.48 -3.94
CA VAL A 128 4.92 13.24 -3.83
C VAL A 128 4.33 14.20 -2.82
N GLU A 129 3.51 15.12 -3.30
CA GLU A 129 2.68 15.99 -2.49
C GLU A 129 1.30 15.38 -2.29
N THR A 130 0.68 15.66 -1.14
CA THR A 130 -0.71 15.29 -0.87
C THR A 130 -1.59 16.52 -0.97
N VAL A 131 -2.69 16.43 -1.73
CA VAL A 131 -3.59 17.55 -2.04
C VAL A 131 -4.82 17.53 -1.12
N GLY A 132 -4.66 17.91 0.14
CA GLY A 132 -5.77 17.93 1.10
C GLY A 132 -5.49 17.07 2.33
N ASP A 133 -6.39 16.16 2.68
CA ASP A 133 -6.20 15.30 3.85
C ASP A 133 -5.05 14.32 3.64
N HIS A 134 -3.97 14.45 4.42
CA HIS A 134 -2.80 13.56 4.42
C HIS A 134 -3.12 12.10 4.74
N ARG A 135 -4.31 11.80 5.27
CA ARG A 135 -4.80 10.44 5.55
C ARG A 135 -5.44 9.79 4.32
N ASP A 136 -5.81 10.58 3.33
CA ASP A 136 -6.33 10.12 2.06
C ASP A 136 -5.16 9.82 1.11
N LEU A 137 -4.91 8.53 0.93
CA LEU A 137 -3.85 7.99 0.08
C LEU A 137 -4.40 7.50 -1.26
N ARG A 138 -5.62 7.92 -1.64
CA ARG A 138 -6.11 7.76 -3.01
C ARG A 138 -5.20 8.49 -3.99
N ARG A 139 -5.04 7.93 -5.18
CA ARG A 139 -4.17 8.48 -6.23
C ARG A 139 -4.58 9.88 -6.66
N SER A 140 -5.89 10.17 -6.67
CA SER A 140 -6.44 11.52 -6.92
C SER A 140 -5.91 12.56 -5.94
N ASN A 141 -5.52 12.13 -4.75
CA ASN A 141 -5.03 12.99 -3.68
C ASN A 141 -3.50 13.13 -3.68
N LEU A 142 -2.79 12.42 -4.57
CA LEU A 142 -1.33 12.40 -4.64
C LEU A 142 -0.85 13.06 -5.94
N ARG A 143 0.03 14.05 -5.81
CA ARG A 143 0.61 14.77 -6.95
C ARG A 143 2.11 14.55 -7.02
N LEU A 144 2.59 14.16 -8.20
CA LEU A 144 4.01 14.18 -8.52
C LEU A 144 4.44 15.60 -8.89
N VAL A 145 5.47 16.07 -8.21
CA VAL A 145 6.13 17.35 -8.48
C VAL A 145 7.60 17.10 -8.72
N GLY A 146 8.18 17.80 -9.70
CA GLY A 146 9.63 17.80 -9.91
C GLY A 146 10.31 18.31 -8.64
N ALA A 147 11.34 17.61 -8.15
CA ALA A 147 12.03 18.03 -6.95
C ALA A 147 12.65 19.44 -7.15
N PRO A 148 12.56 20.33 -6.16
CA PRO A 148 13.29 21.59 -6.19
C PRO A 148 14.79 21.32 -6.37
N VAL A 149 15.44 22.08 -7.25
CA VAL A 149 16.91 22.06 -7.39
C VAL A 149 17.48 22.69 -6.13
N GLY A 150 17.83 21.86 -5.14
CA GLY A 150 18.36 22.29 -3.85
C GLY A 150 19.37 21.30 -3.27
N PRO A 151 20.19 21.72 -2.30
CA PRO A 151 21.34 20.94 -1.80
C PRO A 151 20.93 19.66 -1.02
N THR A 152 19.66 19.47 -0.74
CA THR A 152 19.14 18.21 -0.20
C THR A 152 18.90 17.24 -1.35
N GLN A 153 19.96 16.68 -1.96
CA GLN A 153 19.87 15.66 -3.03
C GLN A 153 19.41 14.26 -2.55
N ASN A 154 18.95 14.13 -1.30
CA ASN A 154 18.54 12.85 -0.71
C ASN A 154 17.05 12.52 -0.90
N TRP A 155 16.41 12.98 -1.98
CA TRP A 155 15.02 12.61 -2.32
C TRP A 155 15.04 11.20 -2.88
N SER A 156 15.07 10.27 -1.93
CA SER A 156 15.61 8.94 -2.04
C SER A 156 15.07 8.12 -3.22
N HIS A 157 15.93 7.27 -3.79
CA HIS A 157 15.60 6.18 -4.72
C HIS A 157 14.57 5.16 -4.17
N LYS A 158 14.03 5.39 -2.96
CA LYS A 158 13.08 4.52 -2.27
C LYS A 158 11.68 4.70 -2.85
N GLY A 159 11.39 3.95 -3.91
CA GLY A 159 10.08 3.85 -4.56
C GLY A 159 9.60 2.39 -4.65
N ARG A 160 8.82 2.06 -5.68
CA ARG A 160 8.33 0.69 -5.88
C ARG A 160 9.42 -0.35 -6.06
N GLU A 161 10.49 -0.01 -6.78
CA GLU A 161 11.58 -0.95 -7.06
C GLU A 161 12.22 -1.46 -5.76
N LEU A 162 12.57 -0.54 -4.86
CA LEU A 162 13.10 -0.92 -3.55
C LEU A 162 12.05 -1.65 -2.70
N ALA A 163 10.77 -1.30 -2.81
CA ALA A 163 9.70 -2.01 -2.12
C ALA A 163 9.60 -3.48 -2.60
N VAL A 164 9.71 -3.72 -3.91
CA VAL A 164 9.76 -5.08 -4.49
C VAL A 164 10.96 -5.84 -3.95
N GLN A 165 12.17 -5.28 -4.08
CA GLN A 165 13.41 -5.93 -3.63
C GLN A 165 13.35 -6.29 -2.14
N THR A 166 12.88 -5.36 -1.31
CA THR A 166 12.71 -5.56 0.14
C THR A 166 11.68 -6.63 0.43
N ALA A 167 10.53 -6.61 -0.26
CA ALA A 167 9.47 -7.59 -0.06
C ALA A 167 9.93 -9.00 -0.44
N VAL A 168 10.57 -9.17 -1.60
CA VAL A 168 11.11 -10.46 -2.07
C VAL A 168 12.17 -10.98 -1.09
N THR A 169 13.08 -10.11 -0.63
CA THR A 169 14.10 -10.48 0.37
C THR A 169 13.46 -10.95 1.68
N ASN A 170 12.40 -10.28 2.15
CA ASN A 170 11.68 -10.68 3.36
C ASN A 170 10.92 -11.99 3.15
N PHE A 171 10.34 -12.18 1.98
CA PHE A 171 9.64 -13.38 1.59
C PHE A 171 10.57 -14.60 1.58
N GLU A 172 11.76 -14.49 0.96
CA GLU A 172 12.78 -15.54 0.95
C GLU A 172 13.28 -15.94 2.34
N LYS A 173 13.26 -15.01 3.30
CA LYS A 173 13.65 -15.25 4.69
C LYS A 173 12.52 -15.77 5.56
N SER A 174 11.28 -15.72 5.08
CA SER A 174 10.14 -16.17 5.86
C SER A 174 10.12 -17.70 5.95
N THR A 175 9.66 -18.21 7.09
CA THR A 175 9.42 -19.64 7.30
C THR A 175 7.99 -20.05 6.93
N ASP A 176 7.13 -19.09 6.58
CA ASP A 176 5.73 -19.38 6.25
C ASP A 176 5.63 -19.98 4.84
N ASP A 177 4.80 -21.01 4.67
CA ASP A 177 4.51 -21.56 3.35
C ASP A 177 3.45 -20.71 2.65
N PHE A 178 3.92 -19.76 1.85
CA PHE A 178 3.08 -18.94 0.99
C PHE A 178 2.73 -19.62 -0.34
N GLY A 179 3.10 -20.88 -0.58
CA GLY A 179 2.79 -21.62 -1.81
C GLY A 179 3.09 -20.86 -3.11
N LEU A 180 4.13 -20.01 -3.11
CA LEU A 180 4.67 -19.25 -4.23
C LEU A 180 6.19 -19.34 -4.16
N THR A 181 6.84 -19.43 -5.30
CA THR A 181 8.28 -19.19 -5.42
C THR A 181 8.59 -17.70 -5.29
N PRO A 182 9.83 -17.29 -4.94
CA PRO A 182 10.23 -15.89 -4.92
C PRO A 182 9.96 -15.16 -6.25
N GLN A 183 10.16 -15.85 -7.38
CA GLN A 183 9.91 -15.32 -8.72
C GLN A 183 8.41 -15.09 -8.96
N GLU A 184 7.54 -16.02 -8.55
CA GLU A 184 6.08 -15.84 -8.65
C GLU A 184 5.58 -14.72 -7.72
N TYR A 185 6.18 -14.58 -6.54
CA TYR A 185 5.86 -13.49 -5.62
C TYR A 185 6.29 -12.12 -6.18
N GLU A 186 7.48 -12.03 -6.78
CA GLU A 186 7.92 -10.82 -7.48
C GLU A 186 6.98 -10.48 -8.66
N ALA A 187 6.57 -11.48 -9.44
CA ALA A 187 5.64 -11.31 -10.55
C ALA A 187 4.28 -10.79 -10.05
N LEU A 188 3.75 -11.34 -8.95
CA LEU A 188 2.53 -10.86 -8.30
C LEU A 188 2.65 -9.38 -7.88
N LEU A 189 3.76 -9.00 -7.25
CA LEU A 189 4.02 -7.61 -6.85
C LEU A 189 4.02 -6.65 -8.04
N ARG A 190 4.80 -6.99 -9.09
CA ARG A 190 4.90 -6.16 -10.30
C ARG A 190 3.55 -6.06 -11.00
N PHE A 191 2.80 -7.15 -11.05
CA PHE A 191 1.48 -7.16 -11.67
C PHE A 191 0.48 -6.31 -10.88
N ALA A 192 0.48 -6.39 -9.55
CA ALA A 192 -0.39 -5.58 -8.72
C ALA A 192 -0.08 -4.08 -8.85
N PHE A 193 1.20 -3.70 -9.00
CA PHE A 193 1.57 -2.30 -9.31
C PHE A 193 1.11 -1.85 -10.69
N LYS A 194 1.29 -2.68 -11.71
CA LYS A 194 0.78 -2.40 -13.04
C LYS A 194 -0.73 -2.20 -13.03
N LEU A 195 -1.45 -3.05 -12.31
CA LEU A 195 -2.89 -2.92 -12.15
C LEU A 195 -3.27 -1.58 -11.52
N ALA A 196 -2.57 -1.18 -10.45
CA ALA A 196 -2.82 0.11 -9.86
C ALA A 196 -2.62 1.24 -10.87
N ASP A 197 -1.59 1.15 -11.73
CA ASP A 197 -1.29 2.14 -12.78
C ASP A 197 -2.33 2.22 -13.88
N ASP A 198 -2.81 1.07 -14.34
CA ASP A 198 -3.73 0.97 -15.47
C ASP A 198 -5.17 1.31 -15.08
N LEU A 199 -5.55 1.16 -13.81
CA LEU A 199 -6.89 1.48 -13.36
C LEU A 199 -7.09 2.99 -13.27
N PRO A 200 -8.14 3.54 -13.92
CA PRO A 200 -8.44 4.95 -13.82
C PRO A 200 -8.68 5.30 -12.36
N VAL A 201 -8.13 6.44 -11.96
CA VAL A 201 -8.46 7.03 -10.68
C VAL A 201 -9.96 7.35 -10.73
N ALA A 202 -10.75 6.74 -9.84
CA ALA A 202 -12.16 7.04 -9.77
C ALA A 202 -12.31 8.58 -9.65
N PRO A 203 -13.17 9.21 -10.47
CA PRO A 203 -13.39 10.64 -10.35
C PRO A 203 -13.80 10.91 -8.91
N THR A 204 -13.02 11.74 -8.21
CA THR A 204 -13.51 12.34 -6.98
C THR A 204 -14.66 13.22 -7.42
N ASP A 205 -15.89 12.81 -7.18
CA ASP A 205 -17.02 13.73 -7.22
C ASP A 205 -16.65 14.89 -6.29
N LYS A 206 -16.27 16.00 -6.91
CA LYS A 206 -16.35 17.29 -6.27
C LYS A 206 -17.83 17.60 -6.27
N ALA A 207 -18.52 17.18 -5.21
CA ALA A 207 -19.74 17.87 -4.84
C ALA A 207 -19.36 19.32 -4.50
N GLU A 208 -20.07 20.22 -5.16
CA GLU A 208 -19.93 21.68 -5.20
C GLU A 208 -19.82 22.36 -3.83
#